data_AF-A0A2H0KKA7-F1
#
_entry.id   AF-A0A2H0KKA7-F1
#
_cell.length_a   1.000
_cell.length_b   1.000
_cell.length_c   1.000
_cell.angle_alpha   90.00
_cell.angle_beta   90.00
_cell.angle_gamma   90.00
#
_symmetry.space_group_name_H-M   'P 1'
#
loop_
_entity.id
_entity.type
_entity.pdbx_description
1 polymer ?
#
loop_
_entity_poly.entity_id
_entity_poly.type
_entity_poly.pdbx_seq_one_letter_code
_entity_poly.pdbx_strand_id
1 'polypeptide(L)'
;NIQKYGSRSEQRLGIFWLKMNEIHYMEEEIKIHPILLLDDIFSEFDHENKEKIVRLIEIYQTVMTTTEEGLVKEIQKKNKGSVVIKI
;
A
#
# COMPACT_ATOMS: atom_id res chain seq x y z
N ASN A 1 -0.14 20.50 -10.90
CA ASN A 1 -1.02 20.85 -9.77
C ASN A 1 -2.19 19.85 -9.75
N ILE A 2 -1.97 18.65 -9.21
CA ILE A 2 -2.96 17.54 -9.22
C ILE A 2 -4.23 17.89 -8.43
N GLN A 3 -4.14 18.83 -7.48
CA GLN A 3 -5.29 19.35 -6.73
C GLN A 3 -6.37 20.01 -7.59
N LYS A 4 -6.03 20.50 -8.80
CA LYS A 4 -6.95 21.22 -9.68
C LYS A 4 -7.75 20.33 -10.65
N TYR A 5 -7.35 19.07 -10.85
CA TYR A 5 -7.83 18.27 -12.00
C TYR A 5 -8.23 16.83 -11.66
N GLY A 6 -8.41 16.48 -10.38
CA GLY A 6 -8.88 15.15 -9.98
C GLY A 6 -9.71 15.19 -8.70
N SER A 7 -10.61 14.23 -8.55
CA SER A 7 -11.30 13.92 -7.30
C SER A 7 -10.31 13.56 -6.18
N ARG A 8 -10.76 13.64 -4.92
CA ARG A 8 -9.89 13.31 -3.77
C ARG A 8 -9.27 11.91 -3.89
N SER A 9 -10.01 10.95 -4.42
CA SER A 9 -9.54 9.59 -4.67
C SER A 9 -8.45 9.53 -5.75
N GLU A 10 -8.61 10.25 -6.86
CA GLU A 10 -7.62 10.34 -7.93
C GLU A 10 -6.33 11.04 -7.47
N GLN A 11 -6.46 12.07 -6.62
CA GLN A 11 -5.31 12.77 -6.06
C GLN A 11 -4.50 11.85 -5.15
N ARG A 12 -5.16 11.08 -4.26
CA ARG A 12 -4.50 10.09 -3.39
C ARG A 12 -3.83 9.00 -4.20
N LEU A 13 -4.50 8.51 -5.26
CA LEU A 13 -3.92 7.53 -6.16
C LEU A 13 -2.66 8.08 -6.86
N GLY A 14 -2.68 9.35 -7.29
CA GLY A 14 -1.50 10.00 -7.87
C GLY A 14 -0.33 10.10 -6.90
N ILE A 15 -0.58 10.44 -5.63
CA ILE A 15 0.45 10.47 -4.58
C ILE A 15 1.00 9.07 -4.32
N PHE A 16 0.12 8.08 -4.23
CA PHE A 16 0.50 6.69 -4.05
C PHE A 16 1.43 6.21 -5.16
N TRP A 17 1.09 6.46 -6.43
CA TRP A 17 1.96 6.12 -7.55
C TRP A 17 3.32 6.81 -7.50
N LEU A 18 3.37 8.07 -7.07
CA LEU A 18 4.63 8.78 -6.89
C LEU A 18 5.51 8.07 -5.85
N LYS A 19 4.94 7.68 -4.71
CA LYS A 19 5.63 6.92 -3.66
C LYS A 19 6.10 5.55 -4.14
N MET A 20 5.31 4.89 -4.99
CA MET A 20 5.73 3.61 -5.56
C MET A 20 6.91 3.74 -6.51
N ASN A 21 6.92 4.78 -7.34
CA ASN A 21 8.07 5.05 -8.22
C ASN A 21 9.31 5.45 -7.41
N GLU A 22 9.14 6.18 -6.31
CA GLU A 22 10.22 6.50 -5.38
C GLU A 22 10.82 5.22 -4.76
N ILE A 23 9.98 4.30 -4.28
CA ILE A 23 10.41 2.99 -3.77
C ILE A 23 11.17 2.20 -4.83
N HIS A 24 10.63 2.10 -6.04
CA HIS A 24 11.26 1.35 -7.12
C HIS A 24 12.63 1.94 -7.51
N TYR A 25 12.70 3.27 -7.63
CA TYR A 25 13.95 3.96 -7.89
C TYR A 25 14.99 3.72 -6.78
N MET A 26 14.56 3.75 -5.51
CA MET A 26 15.46 3.41 -4.40
C MET A 26 15.96 1.98 -4.51
N GLU A 27 15.11 0.99 -4.79
CA GLU A 27 15.55 -0.39 -4.98
C GLU A 27 16.61 -0.54 -6.07
N GLU A 28 16.47 0.21 -7.17
CA GLU A 28 17.43 0.20 -8.27
C GLU A 28 18.78 0.81 -7.86
N GLU A 29 18.77 1.93 -7.13
CA GLU A 29 19.99 2.66 -6.74
C GLU A 29 20.72 2.04 -5.55
N ILE A 30 20.00 1.72 -4.46
CA ILE A 30 20.60 1.27 -3.20
C ILE A 30 20.59 -0.25 -3.02
N LYS A 31 19.90 -1.01 -3.90
CA LYS A 31 19.78 -2.49 -3.83
C LYS A 31 19.23 -3.02 -2.50
N ILE A 32 18.47 -2.20 -1.77
CA ILE A 32 17.82 -2.58 -0.52
C ILE A 32 16.32 -2.68 -0.77
N HIS A 33 15.72 -3.79 -0.34
CA HIS A 33 14.27 -3.99 -0.34
C HIS A 33 13.65 -3.24 0.85
N PRO A 34 12.84 -2.19 0.64
CA PRO A 34 12.31 -1.41 1.75
C PRO A 34 11.19 -2.16 2.48
N ILE A 35 11.00 -1.79 3.75
CA ILE A 35 9.84 -2.19 4.54
C ILE A 35 8.75 -1.13 4.33
N LEU A 36 7.55 -1.56 3.95
CA LEU A 36 6.39 -0.67 3.83
C LEU A 36 5.70 -0.49 5.18
N LEU A 37 5.36 0.75 5.50
CA LEU A 37 4.55 1.11 6.66
C LEU A 37 3.25 1.75 6.16
N LEU A 38 2.11 1.12 6.44
CA LEU A 38 0.80 1.58 5.98
C LEU A 38 -0.11 1.86 7.18
N ASP A 39 -0.59 3.10 7.33
CA ASP A 39 -1.43 3.50 8.47
C ASP A 39 -2.89 3.73 8.04
N ASP A 40 -3.80 2.81 8.39
CA ASP A 40 -5.24 2.76 8.10
C ASP A 40 -5.66 3.13 6.68
N ILE A 41 -4.75 3.05 5.71
CA ILE A 41 -4.97 3.56 4.35
C ILE A 41 -6.10 2.85 3.62
N PHE A 42 -6.40 1.60 4.00
CA PHE A 42 -7.39 0.77 3.31
C PHE A 42 -8.81 1.33 3.41
N SER A 43 -9.15 2.01 4.50
CA SER A 43 -10.47 2.63 4.66
C SER A 43 -10.70 3.77 3.65
N GLU A 44 -9.64 4.31 3.05
CA GLU A 44 -9.68 5.43 2.10
C GLU A 44 -9.74 5.03 0.62
N PHE A 45 -9.59 3.73 0.31
CA PHE A 45 -9.50 3.23 -1.06
C PHE A 45 -10.72 2.37 -1.44
N ASP A 46 -11.15 2.50 -2.70
CA ASP A 46 -12.12 1.59 -3.31
C ASP A 46 -11.51 0.20 -3.58
N HIS A 47 -12.34 -0.76 -3.99
CA HIS A 47 -11.93 -2.14 -4.19
C HIS A 47 -10.78 -2.29 -5.20
N GLU A 48 -10.82 -1.56 -6.32
CA GLU A 48 -9.78 -1.61 -7.34
C GLU A 48 -8.42 -1.14 -6.80
N ASN A 49 -8.42 -0.08 -5.99
CA ASN A 49 -7.20 0.45 -5.39
C ASN A 49 -6.72 -0.42 -4.23
N LYS A 50 -7.61 -1.05 -3.47
CA LYS A 50 -7.27 -2.05 -2.45
C LYS A 50 -6.50 -3.23 -3.07
N GLU A 51 -6.94 -3.74 -4.22
CA GLU A 51 -6.23 -4.82 -4.91
C GLU A 51 -4.79 -4.42 -5.29
N LYS A 52 -4.58 -3.17 -5.73
CA LYS A 52 -3.24 -2.66 -6.04
C LYS A 52 -2.34 -2.69 -4.80
N ILE A 53 -2.85 -2.25 -3.64
CA ILE A 53 -2.11 -2.27 -2.38
C ILE A 53 -1.81 -3.72 -1.94
N VAL A 54 -2.78 -4.64 -2.06
CA VAL A 54 -2.56 -6.06 -1.72
C VAL A 54 -1.42 -6.66 -2.54
N ARG A 55 -1.34 -6.36 -3.85
CA ARG A 55 -0.21 -6.82 -4.70
C ARG A 55 1.13 -6.28 -4.22
N LEU A 56 1.18 -5.07 -3.68
CA LEU A 56 2.42 -4.55 -3.10
C LEU A 56 2.80 -5.28 -1.82
N ILE A 57 1.82 -5.57 -0.96
CA ILE A 57 2.07 -6.32 0.27
C ILE A 57 2.58 -7.74 -0.03
N GLU A 58 2.23 -8.32 -1.18
CA GLU A 58 2.78 -9.59 -1.65
C GLU A 58 4.28 -9.46 -2.04
N ILE A 59 4.71 -8.31 -2.55
CA ILE A 59 6.08 -8.07 -3.02
C ILE A 59 6.99 -7.56 -1.89
N TYR A 60 6.45 -6.75 -0.97
CA TYR A 60 7.22 -6.04 0.06
C TYR A 60 6.87 -6.51 1.47
N GLN A 61 7.89 -6.61 2.32
CA GLN A 61 7.66 -6.76 3.76
C GLN A 61 6.91 -5.53 4.26
N THR A 62 5.70 -5.75 4.77
CA THR A 62 4.80 -4.66 5.13
C THR A 62 4.35 -4.79 6.57
N VAL A 63 4.39 -3.69 7.30
CA VAL A 63 3.68 -3.48 8.57
C VAL A 63 2.52 -2.54 8.27
N MET A 64 1.32 -2.95 8.66
CA MET A 64 0.12 -2.15 8.41
C MET A 64 -0.81 -2.14 9.60
N THR A 65 -1.59 -1.07 9.70
CA THR A 65 -2.71 -0.88 10.62
C THR A 65 -3.99 -0.85 9.79
N THR A 66 -5.03 -1.54 10.24
CA THR A 66 -6.33 -1.52 9.55
C THR A 66 -7.45 -1.97 10.47
N THR A 67 -8.62 -1.38 10.25
CA THR A 67 -9.88 -1.79 10.90
C THR A 67 -10.61 -2.92 10.14
N GLU A 68 -10.18 -3.27 8.92
CA GLU A 68 -10.87 -4.23 8.06
C GLU A 68 -10.43 -5.69 8.28
N GLU A 69 -11.17 -6.45 9.09
CA GLU A 69 -10.82 -7.86 9.39
C GLU A 69 -10.81 -8.79 8.18
N GLY A 70 -11.70 -8.55 7.21
CA GLY A 70 -11.80 -9.38 6.00
C GLY A 70 -10.52 -9.33 5.17
N LEU A 71 -9.98 -8.12 5.01
CA LEU A 71 -8.73 -7.86 4.31
C LEU A 71 -7.54 -8.51 5.01
N VAL A 72 -7.48 -8.45 6.34
CA VAL A 72 -6.40 -9.09 7.12
C VAL A 72 -6.35 -10.60 6.86
N LYS A 73 -7.52 -11.27 6.84
CA LYS A 73 -7.59 -12.71 6.56
C LYS A 73 -7.14 -13.05 5.15
N GLU A 74 -7.47 -12.20 4.18
CA GLU A 74 -7.05 -12.37 2.80
C GLU A 74 -5.52 -12.25 2.65
N ILE A 75 -4.92 -11.22 3.26
CA ILE A 75 -3.48 -10.98 3.23
C ILE A 75 -2.72 -12.09 3.96
N GLN A 76 -3.18 -12.53 5.13
CA GLN A 76 -2.57 -13.65 5.86
C GLN A 76 -2.58 -14.97 5.08
N LYS A 77 -3.59 -15.18 4.23
CA LYS A 77 -3.67 -16.37 3.37
C LYS A 77 -2.69 -16.29 2.20
N LYS A 78 -2.47 -15.10 1.64
CA LYS A 78 -1.63 -14.85 0.46
C LYS A 78 -0.16 -14.70 0.79
N ASN A 79 0.18 -14.10 1.94
CA ASN A 79 1.56 -13.81 2.29
C ASN A 79 1.89 -14.19 3.73
N LYS A 80 2.71 -15.24 3.90
CA LYS A 80 3.15 -15.76 5.21
C LYS A 80 4.20 -14.87 5.89
N GLY A 81 4.79 -13.91 5.19
CA GLY A 81 5.83 -13.01 5.71
C GLY A 81 5.32 -11.66 6.22
N SER A 82 4.04 -11.35 6.05
CA SER A 82 3.48 -10.03 6.43
C SER A 82 3.07 -10.00 7.89
N VAL A 83 3.54 -9.00 8.63
CA VAL A 83 3.17 -8.79 10.05
C VAL A 83 2.06 -7.74 10.09
N VAL A 84 0.85 -8.20 10.35
CA VAL A 84 -0.32 -7.31 10.47
C VAL A 84 -0.50 -6.90 11.93
N ILE A 85 -0.48 -5.60 12.20
CA ILE A 85 -0.71 -5.05 13.54
C ILE A 85 -2.12 -4.45 13.55
N LYS A 86 -3.01 -5.02 14.38
CA LYS A 86 -4.32 -4.42 14.62
C LYS A 86 -4.16 -3.29 15.65
N ILE A 87 -4.72 -2.12 15.35
CA ILE A 87 -4.88 -1.01 16.31
C ILE A 87 -6.38 -0.85 16.59
#